data_AF-B1IP07-F1
#
_entry.id   AF-B1IP07-F1
#
_cell.length_a   1.000
_cell.length_b   1.000
_cell.length_c   1.000
_cell.angle_alpha   90.00
_cell.angle_beta   90.00
_cell.angle_gamma   90.00
#
_symmetry.space_group_name_H-M   'P 1'
#
loop_
_entity.id
_entity.type
_entity.pdbx_description
1 polymer ?
#
loop_
_entity_poly.entity_id
_entity_poly.type
_entity_poly.pdbx_seq_one_letter_code
_entity_poly.pdbx_strand_id
1 'polypeptide(L)' 'MVTLEFIRKKNKNKQSFFNTKVAKSTLSQEEYEEGRDVFLRFVKPINEKSLYNYFTECEEIRS' A
#
# COMPACT_ATOMS: atom_id res chain seq x y z
N MET A 1 25.71 -6.25 -2.98
CA MET A 1 24.71 -5.36 -2.35
C MET A 1 23.71 -4.94 -3.42
N VAL A 2 22.46 -5.37 -3.32
CA VAL A 2 21.44 -5.07 -4.33
C VAL A 2 20.92 -3.66 -4.06
N THR A 3 21.21 -2.71 -4.95
CA THR A 3 20.78 -1.31 -4.78
C THR A 3 19.30 -1.14 -5.12
N LEU A 4 18.65 -0.13 -4.54
CA LEU A 4 17.28 0.25 -4.89
C LEU A 4 17.12 0.50 -6.40
N GLU A 5 18.16 1.01 -7.03
CA GLU A 5 18.23 1.22 -8.48
C GLU A 5 18.21 -0.09 -9.28
N PHE A 6 18.92 -1.11 -8.81
CA PHE A 6 18.89 -2.45 -9.40
C PHE A 6 17.49 -3.09 -9.27
N ILE A 7 16.87 -2.97 -8.10
CA ILE A 7 15.49 -3.46 -7.86
C ILE A 7 14.51 -2.75 -8.78
N ARG A 8 14.59 -1.42 -8.89
CA ARG A 8 13.75 -0.61 -9.80
C ARG A 8 13.97 -1.00 -11.25
N LYS A 9 15.22 -1.21 -11.69
CA LYS A 9 15.54 -1.59 -13.08
C LYS A 9 15.07 -3.00 -13.41
N LYS A 10 15.11 -3.94 -12.45
CA LYS A 10 14.60 -5.30 -12.61
C LYS A 10 13.07 -5.38 -12.58
N ASN A 11 12.41 -4.52 -11.78
CA ASN A 11 10.95 -4.39 -11.71
C ASN A 11 10.34 -3.56 -12.86
N LYS A 12 11.15 -2.97 -13.75
CA LYS A 12 10.71 -2.49 -15.08
C LYS A 12 10.39 -3.66 -16.02
N ASN A 13 9.70 -4.68 -15.51
CA ASN A 13 9.14 -5.71 -16.35
C ASN A 13 8.16 -4.99 -17.29
N LYS A 14 8.24 -5.25 -18.60
CA LYS A 14 7.28 -4.68 -19.57
C LYS A 14 5.86 -5.20 -19.33
N GLN A 15 5.67 -6.18 -18.45
CA GLN A 15 4.40 -6.52 -17.80
C GLN A 15 4.28 -5.82 -16.43
N SER A 16 4.67 -4.56 -16.36
CA SER A 16 4.46 -3.70 -15.20
C SER A 16 2.98 -3.68 -14.87
N PHE A 17 2.64 -3.56 -13.58
CA PHE A 17 1.31 -3.25 -13.09
C PHE A 17 0.65 -2.04 -13.81
N PHE A 18 1.47 -1.17 -14.43
CA PHE A 18 1.04 -0.06 -15.29
C PHE A 18 0.64 -0.45 -16.72
N ASN A 19 1.08 -1.60 -17.23
CA ASN A 19 0.73 -2.12 -18.56
C ASN A 19 -0.47 -3.07 -18.54
N THR A 20 -0.93 -3.48 -17.36
CA THR A 20 -2.34 -3.81 -17.16
C THR A 20 -3.12 -2.53 -17.43
N LYS A 21 -3.46 -2.30 -18.70
CA LYS A 21 -4.60 -1.44 -19.03
C LYS A 21 -5.75 -2.02 -18.24
N VAL A 22 -6.12 -1.35 -17.16
CA VAL A 22 -7.36 -1.58 -16.43
C VAL A 22 -8.45 -1.33 -17.48
N ALA A 23 -8.82 -2.38 -18.21
CA ALA A 23 -9.67 -2.29 -19.40
C ALA A 23 -11.08 -1.82 -19.04
N LYS A 24 -11.43 -1.90 -17.76
CA LYS A 24 -12.59 -1.29 -17.12
C LYS A 24 -12.11 -0.44 -15.96
N SER A 25 -12.33 0.87 -16.02
CA SER A 25 -12.05 1.82 -14.92
C SER A 25 -12.83 1.53 -13.62
N THR A 26 -13.65 0.49 -13.61
CA THR A 26 -14.55 0.09 -12.54
C THR A 26 -14.31 -1.37 -12.22
N LEU A 27 -13.92 -1.62 -10.97
CA LEU A 27 -13.95 -2.94 -10.37
C LEU A 27 -15.40 -3.44 -10.34
N SER A 28 -15.60 -4.75 -10.45
CA SER A 28 -16.87 -5.34 -10.06
C SER A 28 -17.10 -5.10 -8.56
N GLN A 29 -18.35 -5.17 -8.11
CA GLN A 29 -18.68 -5.04 -6.70
C GLN A 29 -17.94 -6.10 -5.85
N GLU A 30 -17.82 -7.33 -6.37
CA GLU A 30 -17.12 -8.43 -5.72
C GLU A 30 -15.62 -8.15 -5.59
N GLU A 31 -14.97 -7.68 -6.65
CA GLU A 31 -13.54 -7.31 -6.63
C GLU A 31 -13.26 -6.15 -5.66
N TYR A 32 -14.18 -5.19 -5.56
CA TYR A 32 -14.09 -4.10 -4.60
C TYR A 32 -14.26 -4.60 -3.16
N GLU A 33 -15.22 -5.48 -2.91
CA GLU A 33 -15.48 -6.05 -1.58
C GLU A 33 -14.31 -6.91 -1.10
N GLU A 34 -13.73 -7.74 -1.97
CA GLU A 34 -12.52 -8.52 -1.66
C GLU A 34 -11.34 -7.60 -1.32
N GLY A 35 -11.10 -6.57 -2.14
CA GLY A 35 -10.05 -5.58 -1.87
C GLY A 35 -10.26 -4.83 -0.55
N ARG A 36 -11.52 -4.51 -0.24
CA ARG A 36 -11.90 -3.86 1.03
C ARG A 36 -11.64 -4.76 2.23
N ASP A 37 -11.93 -6.05 2.13
CA ASP A 37 -11.68 -7.00 3.22
C ASP A 37 -10.19 -7.17 3.50
N VAL A 38 -9.38 -7.31 2.44
CA VAL A 38 -7.90 -7.34 2.56
C VAL A 38 -7.37 -6.07 3.21
N PHE A 39 -7.86 -4.89 2.81
CA PHE A 39 -7.47 -3.62 3.42
C PHE A 39 -7.82 -3.58 4.91
N LEU A 40 -9.04 -3.96 5.29
CA LEU A 40 -9.50 -3.95 6.68
C LEU A 40 -8.70 -4.92 7.54
N ARG A 41 -8.34 -6.09 7.02
CA ARG A 41 -7.64 -7.13 7.77
C ARG A 41 -6.17 -6.81 8.00
N PHE A 42 -5.49 -6.22 7.02
CA PHE A 42 -4.03 -6.09 7.06
C PHE A 42 -3.57 -4.63 7.14
N VAL A 43 -4.12 -3.75 6.32
CA VAL A 43 -3.60 -2.39 6.15
C VAL A 43 -4.11 -1.46 7.26
N LYS A 44 -5.41 -1.55 7.59
CA LYS A 44 -6.03 -0.69 8.60
C LYS A 44 -5.37 -0.81 9.98
N PRO A 45 -5.10 -2.02 10.54
CA PRO A 45 -4.47 -2.13 11.84
C PRO A 45 -3.03 -1.58 11.88
N ILE A 46 -2.28 -1.73 10.77
CA ILE A 46 -0.92 -1.19 10.66
C ILE A 46 -0.96 0.35 10.68
N ASN A 47 -1.86 0.94 9.89
CA ASN A 47 -2.01 2.39 9.83
C ASN A 47 -2.48 2.97 11.16
N GLU A 48 -3.44 2.35 11.82
CA GLU A 48 -3.92 2.78 13.14
C GLU A 48 -2.81 2.72 14.19
N LYS A 49 -2.02 1.65 14.22
CA LYS A 49 -0.86 1.54 15.11
C LYS A 49 0.21 2.59 14.80
N SER A 50 0.50 2.82 13.52
CA SER A 50 1.47 3.82 13.09
C SER A 50 1.03 5.24 13.48
N LEU A 51 -0.26 5.56 13.31
CA LEU A 51 -0.82 6.85 13.71
C LEU A 51 -0.79 7.02 15.22
N TYR A 52 -1.17 5.99 15.97
CA TYR A 52 -1.11 6.00 17.43
C TYR A 52 0.31 6.31 17.94
N ASN A 53 1.32 5.63 17.39
CA ASN A 53 2.73 5.86 17.75
C ASN A 53 3.14 7.30 17.45
N TYR A 54 2.82 7.81 16.26
CA TYR A 54 3.12 9.18 15.88
C TYR A 54 2.51 10.22 16.83
N PHE A 55 1.24 10.05 17.20
CA PHE A 55 0.60 10.95 18.16
C PHE A 55 1.24 10.87 19.55
N THR A 56 1.63 9.67 19.98
CA THR A 56 2.31 9.47 21.26
C THR A 56 3.65 10.20 21.30
N GLU A 57 4.48 10.05 20.26
CA GLU A 57 5.76 10.76 20.13
C GLU A 57 5.57 12.28 20.13
N CYS A 58 4.52 12.78 19.46
CA CYS A 58 4.22 14.21 19.43
C CYS A 58 3.84 14.77 20.81
N GLU A 59 3.13 14.00 21.64
CA GLU A 59 2.79 14.39 23.01
C GLU A 59 4.02 14.34 23.95
N GLU A 60 4.89 13.34 23.80
CA GLU A 60 6.15 13.25 24.56
C GLU A 60 7.09 14.42 24.28
N ILE A 61 7.19 14.90 23.04
CA ILE A 61 8.00 16.07 22.67
C ILE A 61 7.45 17.38 23.27
N ARG A 62 6.15 17.45 23.56
CA ARG A 62 5.48 18.65 24.08
C ARG A 62 5.51 18.76 25.60
N SER A 63 5.84 17.67 26.31
CA SER A 63 5.94 17.62 27.78
C SER A 63 7.33 18.00 28.29
#